data_AF-A0A2V6H1Q7-F1
#
_entry.id   AF-A0A2V6H1Q7-F1
#
_cell.length_a   1.000
_cell.length_b   1.000
_cell.length_c   1.000
_cell.angle_alpha   90.00
_cell.angle_beta   90.00
_cell.angle_gamma   90.00
#
_symmetry.space_group_name_H-M   'P 1'
#
loop_
_entity.id
_entity.type
_entity.pdbx_description
1 polymer ?
#
loop_
_entity_poly.entity_id
_entity_poly.type
_entity_poly.pdbx_seq_one_letter_code
_entity_poly.pdbx_strand_id
1 'polypeptide(L)'
;MGKIRLRTWRRLVLILFAAVFAAIVYRWISLERLQRFAPVEVSETLTPKPTATRPPVTTGNLDTAKLFNGITFHSTVETTPGADAATERIQPESYVLDLKLLARVPSPNKTIDQLAKVSPQLPTLLPGLASMLSRDPVSPLFAQLYDTKVRMLRENLGRLDLLLSRHNFFDCETVLQLQHPETHRKALLLQAEMDVDADGSDSDRLPAGSGAPANFKPATSYRWEKKTDEPNPYLAGTEQRLKRVEDEYALAGTAPARKRELRNAI
;
A
#
# COMPACT_ATOMS: atom_id res chain seq x y z
N MET A 1 32.34 25.07 57.06
CA MET A 1 31.22 25.88 56.54
C MET A 1 31.76 27.22 56.02
N GLY A 2 32.10 27.29 54.71
CA GLY A 2 32.72 28.47 54.10
C GLY A 2 31.68 29.45 53.56
N LYS A 3 31.65 30.67 54.11
CA LYS A 3 30.75 31.75 53.70
C LYS A 3 31.11 32.24 52.30
N ILE A 4 30.40 31.74 51.27
CA ILE A 4 30.52 32.23 49.89
C ILE A 4 29.99 33.67 49.87
N ARG A 5 30.89 34.64 49.70
CA ARG A 5 30.61 36.08 49.71
C ARG A 5 29.59 36.42 48.61
N LEU A 6 28.48 37.08 48.96
CA LEU A 6 27.40 37.59 48.08
C LEU A 6 27.87 38.21 46.74
N ARG A 7 29.10 38.73 46.71
CA ARG A 7 29.75 39.35 45.55
C ARG A 7 30.11 38.34 44.45
N THR A 8 30.44 37.08 44.77
CA THR A 8 30.71 36.05 43.75
C THR A 8 29.42 35.57 43.07
N TRP A 9 28.32 35.48 43.82
CA TRP A 9 27.02 35.09 43.25
C TRP A 9 26.48 36.13 42.26
N ARG A 10 26.60 37.43 42.58
CA ARG A 10 26.25 38.51 41.63
C ARG A 10 27.09 38.48 40.36
N ARG A 11 28.39 38.14 40.45
CA ARG A 11 29.26 38.00 39.27
C ARG A 11 28.85 36.80 38.42
N LEU A 12 28.48 35.69 39.05
CA LEU A 12 28.06 34.47 38.36
C LEU A 12 26.74 34.68 37.61
N VAL A 13 25.79 35.38 38.23
CA VAL A 13 24.52 35.76 37.59
C VAL A 13 24.74 36.70 36.39
N LEU A 14 25.65 37.69 36.51
CA LEU A 14 25.97 38.60 35.41
C LEU A 14 26.64 37.87 34.23
N ILE A 15 27.52 36.90 34.51
CA ILE A 15 28.15 36.08 33.46
C ILE A 15 27.12 35.21 32.75
N LEU A 16 26.22 34.56 33.49
CA LEU A 16 25.12 33.78 32.92
C LEU A 16 24.19 34.64 32.06
N PHE A 17 23.85 35.84 32.53
CA PHE A 17 23.00 36.76 31.77
C PHE A 17 23.69 37.24 30.49
N ALA A 18 24.99 37.57 30.55
CA ALA A 18 25.77 37.94 29.38
C ALA A 18 25.88 36.78 28.36
N ALA A 19 26.04 35.54 28.83
CA ALA A 19 26.10 34.36 27.97
C ALA A 19 24.76 34.09 27.26
N VAL A 20 23.64 34.21 27.99
CA VAL A 20 22.29 34.07 27.41
C VAL A 20 22.01 35.18 26.41
N PHE A 21 22.37 36.42 26.73
CA PHE A 21 22.20 37.55 25.82
C PHE A 21 23.03 37.36 24.53
N ALA A 22 24.28 36.93 24.65
CA ALA A 22 25.13 36.62 23.50
C ALA A 22 24.54 35.50 22.62
N ALA A 23 23.95 34.46 23.23
CA ALA A 23 23.32 33.37 22.50
C ALA A 23 22.07 33.83 21.73
N ILE A 24 21.27 34.74 22.32
CA ILE A 24 20.09 35.31 21.66
C ILE A 24 20.51 36.20 20.48
N VAL A 25 21.50 37.07 20.68
CA VAL A 25 22.03 37.95 19.61
C VAL A 25 22.64 37.11 18.48
N TYR A 26 23.39 36.07 18.81
CA TYR A 26 23.96 35.17 17.81
C TYR A 26 22.88 34.44 17.00
N ARG A 27 21.82 33.95 17.67
CA ARG A 27 20.68 33.32 16.99
C ARG A 27 19.94 34.31 16.08
N TRP A 28 19.79 35.56 16.51
CA TRP A 28 19.14 36.60 15.71
C TRP A 28 19.96 36.97 14.47
N ILE A 29 21.28 37.15 14.62
CA ILE A 29 22.19 37.39 13.48
C ILE A 29 22.20 36.20 12.51
N SER A 30 22.17 34.96 13.03
CA SER A 30 22.06 33.76 12.19
C SER A 30 20.76 33.69 11.40
N LEU A 31 19.64 34.15 11.98
CA LEU A 31 18.34 34.20 11.31
C LEU A 31 18.29 35.31 10.25
N GLU A 32 18.84 36.49 10.52
CA GLU A 32 18.98 37.54 9.50
C GLU A 32 19.87 37.09 8.34
N ARG A 33 20.96 36.37 8.61
CA ARG A 33 21.87 35.87 7.56
C ARG A 33 21.20 34.83 6.66
N LEU A 34 20.23 34.09 7.17
CA LEU A 34 19.38 33.18 6.37
C LEU A 34 18.32 33.94 5.56
N GLN A 35 17.80 35.06 6.06
CA GLN A 35 16.84 35.89 5.33
C GLN A 35 17.49 36.76 4.23
N ARG A 36 18.80 37.02 4.30
CA ARG A 36 19.55 37.74 3.24
C ARG A 36 19.97 36.86 2.05
N PHE A 37 19.62 35.57 2.05
CA PHE A 37 19.57 34.80 0.80
C PHE A 37 18.31 35.20 0.04
N ALA A 38 18.37 36.39 -0.56
CA ALA A 38 17.42 36.81 -1.57
C ALA A 38 17.44 35.82 -2.75
N PRO A 39 16.31 35.58 -3.44
CA PRO A 39 16.30 34.86 -4.69
C PRO A 39 17.25 35.57 -5.67
N VAL A 40 18.09 34.79 -6.34
CA VAL A 40 18.91 35.26 -7.46
C VAL A 40 17.99 35.96 -8.46
N GLU A 41 18.23 37.25 -8.72
CA GLU A 41 17.62 37.97 -9.84
C GLU A 41 17.97 37.24 -11.13
N VAL A 42 16.97 36.59 -11.73
CA VAL A 42 17.05 36.08 -13.10
C VAL A 42 16.95 37.30 -14.01
N SER A 43 18.06 37.64 -14.65
CA SER A 43 18.11 38.66 -15.71
C SER A 43 17.04 38.37 -16.76
N GLU A 44 16.16 39.34 -17.00
CA GLU A 44 15.11 39.27 -18.01
C GLU A 44 15.74 39.14 -19.42
N THR A 45 15.74 37.92 -19.96
CA THR A 45 15.93 37.73 -21.40
C THR A 45 14.58 37.92 -22.07
N LEU A 46 14.50 38.89 -22.98
CA LEU A 46 13.34 39.24 -23.79
C LEU A 46 12.58 38.00 -24.31
N THR A 47 11.34 37.83 -23.87
CA THR A 47 10.42 36.79 -24.36
C THR A 47 10.07 36.99 -25.83
N PRO A 48 10.27 36.00 -26.73
CA PRO A 48 9.62 36.01 -28.02
C PRO A 48 8.11 35.72 -27.84
N LYS A 49 7.31 36.47 -28.60
CA LYS A 49 5.84 36.43 -28.72
C LYS A 49 5.29 34.99 -28.70
N PRO A 50 4.25 34.66 -27.91
CA PRO A 50 3.74 33.29 -27.85
C PRO A 50 3.03 32.95 -29.17
N THR A 51 3.69 32.14 -29.99
CA THR A 51 3.00 31.34 -31.00
C THR A 51 2.09 30.38 -30.24
N ALA A 52 0.79 30.43 -30.51
CA ALA A 52 -0.17 29.44 -30.03
C ALA A 52 0.16 28.08 -30.68
N THR A 53 1.15 27.39 -30.13
CA THR A 53 1.39 25.99 -30.45
C THR A 53 0.27 25.22 -29.79
N ARG A 54 -0.80 24.98 -30.55
CA ARG A 54 -1.77 23.93 -30.25
C ARG A 54 -0.95 22.68 -29.87
N PRO A 55 -1.15 22.08 -28.69
CA PRO A 55 -0.42 20.86 -28.36
C PRO A 55 -0.63 19.89 -29.52
N PRO A 56 0.44 19.24 -30.02
CA PRO A 56 0.31 18.32 -31.13
C PRO A 56 -0.78 17.30 -30.75
N VAL A 57 -1.76 17.14 -31.63
CA VAL A 57 -2.75 16.06 -31.49
C VAL A 57 -1.93 14.80 -31.31
N THR A 58 -2.05 14.15 -30.16
CA THR A 58 -1.29 12.94 -29.85
C THR A 58 -1.88 11.81 -30.68
N THR A 59 -1.56 11.81 -31.98
CA THR A 59 -1.77 10.68 -32.88
C THR A 59 -0.60 9.73 -32.67
N GLY A 60 -0.59 9.07 -31.54
CA GLY A 60 0.36 8.02 -31.21
C GLY A 60 -0.40 6.90 -30.55
N ASN A 61 -0.26 5.68 -31.08
CA ASN A 61 -0.70 4.47 -30.38
C ASN A 61 -0.19 4.56 -28.95
N LEU A 62 -1.11 4.55 -27.98
CA LEU A 62 -0.79 4.51 -26.55
C LEU A 62 -0.28 3.09 -26.27
N ASP A 63 0.97 2.87 -26.68
CA ASP A 63 1.66 1.59 -26.61
C ASP A 63 1.88 1.24 -25.14
N THR A 64 1.00 0.39 -24.62
CA THR A 64 1.13 -0.32 -23.34
C THR A 64 1.59 0.54 -22.16
N ALA A 65 0.64 1.18 -21.49
CA ALA A 65 0.90 1.66 -20.13
C ALA A 65 0.82 0.47 -19.16
N LYS A 66 1.85 0.28 -18.32
CA LYS A 66 1.72 -0.59 -17.14
C LYS A 66 1.02 0.22 -16.06
N LEU A 67 -0.16 -0.24 -15.64
CA LEU A 67 -0.85 0.32 -14.49
C LEU A 67 -0.06 0.01 -13.20
N PHE A 68 -0.29 0.82 -12.16
CA PHE A 68 0.37 0.68 -10.86
C PHE A 68 0.16 -0.70 -10.20
N ASN A 69 -0.90 -1.41 -10.60
CA ASN A 69 -1.24 -2.77 -10.14
C ASN A 69 -0.58 -3.89 -10.98
N GLY A 70 0.32 -3.54 -11.90
CA GLY A 70 1.10 -4.49 -12.72
C GLY A 70 0.35 -5.03 -13.94
N ILE A 71 -0.79 -4.43 -14.30
CA ILE A 71 -1.60 -4.82 -15.46
C ILE A 71 -1.12 -4.06 -16.69
N THR A 72 -0.96 -4.80 -17.79
CA THR A 72 -0.65 -4.24 -19.09
C THR A 72 -1.94 -3.71 -19.73
N PHE A 73 -2.02 -2.40 -19.94
CA PHE A 73 -3.17 -1.75 -20.56
C PHE A 73 -2.84 -1.33 -22.00
N HIS A 74 -3.49 -1.97 -22.96
CA HIS A 74 -3.44 -1.58 -24.37
C HIS A 74 -4.60 -0.62 -24.63
N SER A 75 -4.30 0.60 -25.08
CA SER A 75 -5.32 1.60 -25.38
C SER A 75 -5.18 2.02 -26.83
N THR A 76 -6.25 1.85 -27.61
CA THR A 76 -6.36 2.37 -28.97
C THR A 76 -7.60 3.25 -29.02
N VAL A 77 -7.51 4.37 -29.73
CA VAL A 77 -8.67 5.23 -30.00
C VAL A 77 -9.03 5.05 -31.46
N GLU A 78 -10.22 4.50 -31.70
CA GLU A 78 -10.79 4.34 -33.04
C GLU A 78 -11.90 5.39 -33.23
N THR A 79 -11.87 6.12 -34.33
CA THR A 79 -12.88 7.14 -34.66
C THR A 79 -13.52 6.81 -36.00
N THR A 80 -14.84 6.70 -36.02
CA THR A 80 -15.64 6.57 -37.25
C THR A 80 -16.35 7.89 -37.56
N PRO A 81 -16.54 8.26 -38.84
CA PRO A 81 -17.32 9.44 -39.20
C PRO A 81 -18.78 9.28 -38.74
N GLY A 82 -19.24 10.21 -37.89
CA GLY A 82 -20.62 10.29 -37.41
C GLY A 82 -21.43 11.41 -38.07
N ALA A 83 -22.65 11.61 -37.58
CA ALA A 83 -23.53 12.73 -37.92
C ALA A 83 -23.10 14.03 -37.20
N ASP A 84 -24.00 15.01 -37.13
CA ASP A 84 -23.73 16.23 -36.36
C ASP A 84 -23.58 15.95 -34.85
N ALA A 85 -22.85 16.82 -34.15
CA ALA A 85 -22.57 16.64 -32.72
C ALA A 85 -23.83 16.69 -31.83
N ALA A 86 -24.93 17.29 -32.31
CA ALA A 86 -26.19 17.33 -31.58
C ALA A 86 -26.86 15.95 -31.57
N THR A 87 -26.79 15.25 -32.71
CA THR A 87 -27.32 13.90 -32.88
C THR A 87 -26.45 12.87 -32.15
N GLU A 88 -25.13 12.94 -32.30
CA GLU A 88 -24.19 12.00 -31.68
C GLU A 88 -24.18 12.11 -30.13
N ARG A 89 -24.35 13.30 -29.56
CA ARG A 89 -24.35 13.46 -28.08
C ARG A 89 -25.49 12.71 -27.38
N ILE A 90 -26.61 12.47 -28.07
CA ILE A 90 -27.79 11.81 -27.49
C ILE A 90 -27.69 10.29 -27.66
N GLN A 91 -26.84 9.81 -28.57
CA GLN A 91 -26.63 8.39 -28.82
C GLN A 91 -25.58 7.83 -27.84
N PRO A 92 -25.94 6.86 -26.98
CA PRO A 92 -25.00 6.29 -26.02
C PRO A 92 -23.80 5.59 -26.67
N GLU A 93 -23.99 5.05 -27.87
CA GLU A 93 -22.98 4.29 -28.62
C GLU A 93 -21.92 5.19 -29.29
N SER A 94 -22.16 6.50 -29.37
CA SER A 94 -21.27 7.46 -30.01
C SER A 94 -20.00 7.75 -29.22
N TYR A 95 -19.93 7.33 -27.95
CA TYR A 95 -18.75 7.48 -27.10
C TYR A 95 -18.62 6.33 -26.11
N VAL A 96 -18.14 5.18 -26.58
CA VAL A 96 -18.03 3.92 -25.83
C VAL A 96 -16.57 3.56 -25.57
N LEU A 97 -16.33 2.99 -24.39
CA LEU A 97 -15.07 2.37 -24.02
C LEU A 97 -15.30 0.89 -23.69
N ASP A 98 -14.78 0.01 -24.53
CA ASP A 98 -14.82 -1.43 -24.30
C ASP A 98 -13.59 -1.90 -23.52
N LEU A 99 -13.81 -2.46 -22.33
CA LEU A 99 -12.75 -3.01 -21.48
C LEU A 99 -12.78 -4.54 -21.51
N LYS A 100 -11.67 -5.14 -21.94
CA LYS A 100 -11.48 -6.59 -21.94
C LYS A 100 -10.23 -6.98 -21.16
N LEU A 101 -10.40 -7.57 -19.98
CA LEU A 101 -9.31 -8.11 -19.19
C LEU A 101 -9.06 -9.58 -19.53
N LEU A 102 -7.83 -9.91 -19.91
CA LEU A 102 -7.37 -11.28 -20.17
C LEU A 102 -6.53 -11.77 -18.99
N ALA A 103 -7.14 -12.54 -18.09
CA ALA A 103 -6.46 -13.18 -16.96
C ALA A 103 -6.30 -14.68 -17.21
N ARG A 104 -5.08 -15.21 -17.05
CA ARG A 104 -4.81 -16.65 -17.09
C ARG A 104 -4.94 -17.22 -15.69
N VAL A 105 -5.81 -18.21 -15.50
CA VAL A 105 -5.92 -18.93 -14.23
C VAL A 105 -4.79 -19.97 -14.18
N PRO A 106 -3.97 -20.00 -13.11
CA PRO A 106 -2.86 -20.94 -13.01
C PRO A 106 -3.33 -22.36 -12.66
N SER A 107 -2.49 -23.34 -13.01
CA SER A 107 -2.67 -24.73 -12.64
C SER A 107 -1.89 -25.05 -11.36
N PRO A 108 -2.45 -25.82 -10.41
CA PRO A 108 -1.75 -26.13 -9.16
C PRO A 108 -0.63 -27.14 -9.36
N ASN A 109 0.47 -26.96 -8.63
CA ASN A 109 1.53 -27.97 -8.48
C ASN A 109 1.02 -29.16 -7.67
N LYS A 110 1.30 -30.38 -8.14
CA LYS A 110 0.79 -31.64 -7.57
C LYS A 110 1.90 -32.58 -7.10
N THR A 111 3.10 -32.47 -7.66
CA THR A 111 4.21 -33.37 -7.37
C THR A 111 5.29 -32.70 -6.55
N ILE A 112 6.10 -33.50 -5.85
CA ILE A 112 7.21 -32.99 -5.06
C ILE A 112 8.22 -32.20 -5.92
N ASP A 113 8.48 -32.65 -7.15
CA ASP A 113 9.38 -31.95 -8.08
C ASP A 113 8.82 -30.59 -8.51
N GLN A 114 7.49 -30.48 -8.66
CA GLN A 114 6.85 -29.22 -8.98
C GLN A 114 6.92 -28.25 -7.80
N LEU A 115 6.64 -28.73 -6.58
CA LEU A 115 6.77 -27.93 -5.35
C LEU A 115 8.22 -27.43 -5.15
N ALA A 116 9.20 -28.27 -5.50
CA ALA A 116 10.62 -27.96 -5.38
C ALA A 116 11.09 -26.85 -6.35
N LYS A 117 10.36 -26.57 -7.44
CA LYS A 117 10.68 -25.43 -8.32
C LYS A 117 10.54 -24.09 -7.60
N VAL A 118 9.58 -23.99 -6.68
CA VAL A 118 9.31 -22.79 -5.88
C VAL A 118 10.08 -22.85 -4.57
N SER A 119 10.17 -24.03 -3.93
CA SER A 119 10.85 -24.21 -2.64
C SER A 119 11.87 -25.37 -2.73
N PRO A 120 13.10 -25.11 -3.22
CA PRO A 120 14.07 -26.17 -3.53
C PRO A 120 14.47 -27.05 -2.35
N GLN A 121 14.47 -26.51 -1.13
CA GLN A 121 14.83 -27.25 0.08
C GLN A 121 13.68 -28.08 0.67
N LEU A 122 12.46 -27.92 0.15
CA LEU A 122 11.26 -28.57 0.70
C LEU A 122 11.38 -30.11 0.79
N PRO A 123 11.90 -30.83 -0.22
CA PRO A 123 12.05 -32.28 -0.12
C PRO A 123 13.04 -32.70 0.96
N THR A 124 14.08 -31.90 1.20
CA THR A 124 15.08 -32.14 2.24
C THR A 124 14.53 -31.87 3.63
N LEU A 125 13.76 -30.79 3.80
CA LEU A 125 13.16 -30.40 5.08
C LEU A 125 12.03 -31.34 5.49
N LEU A 126 11.26 -31.84 4.52
CA LEU A 126 10.11 -32.72 4.74
C LEU A 126 10.23 -33.99 3.88
N PRO A 127 11.13 -34.93 4.21
CA PRO A 127 11.40 -36.11 3.39
C PRO A 127 10.18 -37.04 3.25
N GLY A 128 9.29 -37.05 4.24
CA GLY A 128 8.03 -37.81 4.19
C GLY A 128 6.95 -37.19 3.30
N LEU A 129 7.08 -35.94 2.86
CA LEU A 129 6.03 -35.21 2.15
C LEU A 129 5.58 -35.91 0.88
N ALA A 130 6.53 -36.44 0.09
CA ALA A 130 6.23 -37.14 -1.15
C ALA A 130 5.31 -38.35 -0.93
N SER A 131 5.49 -39.07 0.18
CA SER A 131 4.65 -40.23 0.53
C SER A 131 3.23 -39.86 0.97
N MET A 132 2.99 -38.59 1.32
CA MET A 132 1.68 -38.10 1.77
C MET A 132 0.82 -37.55 0.62
N LEU A 133 1.39 -37.41 -0.58
CA LEU A 133 0.68 -36.95 -1.77
C LEU A 133 -0.14 -38.10 -2.36
N SER A 134 -1.45 -37.89 -2.47
CA SER A 134 -2.35 -38.82 -3.15
C SER A 134 -2.28 -38.65 -4.68
N ARG A 135 -2.99 -39.52 -5.42
CA ARG A 135 -3.07 -39.44 -6.90
C ARG A 135 -3.70 -38.13 -7.39
N ASP A 136 -4.67 -37.60 -6.65
CA ASP A 136 -5.23 -36.27 -6.87
C ASP A 136 -5.14 -35.47 -5.58
N PRO A 137 -3.98 -34.85 -5.32
CA PRO A 137 -3.72 -34.19 -4.06
C PRO A 137 -4.35 -32.80 -4.01
N VAL A 138 -4.91 -32.28 -5.11
CA VAL A 138 -5.37 -30.89 -5.18
C VAL A 138 -6.64 -30.69 -4.37
N SER A 139 -6.61 -29.74 -3.43
CA SER A 139 -7.78 -29.36 -2.68
C SER A 139 -8.77 -28.56 -3.54
N PRO A 140 -10.09 -28.78 -3.43
CA PRO A 140 -11.10 -27.92 -4.05
C PRO A 140 -10.99 -26.44 -3.66
N LEU A 141 -10.35 -26.15 -2.51
CA LEU A 141 -10.07 -24.80 -2.04
C LEU A 141 -9.23 -23.98 -3.04
N PHE A 142 -8.36 -24.62 -3.83
CA PHE A 142 -7.57 -23.92 -4.85
C PHE A 142 -8.48 -23.35 -5.95
N ALA A 143 -9.42 -24.15 -6.46
CA ALA A 143 -10.38 -23.71 -7.45
C ALA A 143 -11.29 -22.60 -6.89
N GLN A 144 -11.81 -22.79 -5.67
CA GLN A 144 -12.65 -21.79 -4.99
C GLN A 144 -11.95 -20.43 -4.79
N LEU A 145 -10.65 -20.47 -4.48
CA LEU A 145 -9.82 -19.26 -4.36
C LEU A 145 -9.77 -18.52 -5.69
N TYR A 146 -9.44 -19.21 -6.78
CA TYR A 146 -9.33 -18.59 -8.10
C TYR A 146 -10.68 -18.14 -8.66
N ASP A 147 -11.76 -18.89 -8.43
CA ASP A 147 -13.12 -18.47 -8.79
C ASP A 147 -13.50 -17.17 -8.08
N THR A 148 -13.13 -17.04 -6.80
CA THR A 148 -13.35 -15.81 -6.03
C THR A 148 -12.53 -14.66 -6.58
N LYS A 149 -11.26 -14.88 -6.91
CA LYS A 149 -10.41 -13.84 -7.53
C LYS A 149 -10.95 -13.40 -8.88
N VAL A 150 -11.39 -14.34 -9.72
CA VAL A 150 -11.99 -14.03 -11.03
C VAL A 150 -13.29 -13.25 -10.86
N ARG A 151 -14.12 -13.59 -9.87
CA ARG A 151 -15.31 -12.81 -9.52
C ARG A 151 -14.93 -11.38 -9.10
N MET A 152 -13.92 -11.20 -8.26
CA MET A 152 -13.44 -9.86 -7.89
C MET A 152 -12.95 -9.06 -9.10
N LEU A 153 -12.28 -9.71 -10.07
CA LEU A 153 -11.89 -9.05 -11.33
C LEU A 153 -13.11 -8.57 -12.12
N ARG A 154 -14.17 -9.38 -12.20
CA ARG A 154 -15.41 -9.02 -12.90
C ARG A 154 -16.14 -7.87 -12.22
N GLU A 155 -16.29 -7.93 -10.91
CA GLU A 155 -16.99 -6.92 -10.11
C GLU A 155 -16.27 -5.55 -10.15
N ASN A 156 -14.94 -5.55 -10.27
CA ASN A 156 -14.12 -4.33 -10.26
C ASN A 156 -13.59 -3.92 -11.64
N LEU A 157 -14.01 -4.55 -12.75
CA LEU A 157 -13.44 -4.24 -14.08
C LEU A 157 -13.67 -2.77 -14.49
N GLY A 158 -14.80 -2.19 -14.12
CA GLY A 158 -15.09 -0.76 -14.34
C GLY A 158 -14.33 0.19 -13.38
N ARG A 159 -13.62 -0.36 -12.40
CA ARG A 159 -12.86 0.36 -11.37
C ARG A 159 -11.44 -0.17 -11.31
N LEU A 160 -10.64 0.21 -12.29
CA LEU A 160 -9.24 -0.24 -12.43
C LEU A 160 -8.39 0.06 -11.18
N ASP A 161 -8.80 1.03 -10.35
CA ASP A 161 -8.22 1.37 -9.05
C ASP A 161 -8.35 0.25 -8.01
N LEU A 162 -9.46 -0.50 -8.04
CA LEU A 162 -9.78 -1.59 -7.11
C LEU A 162 -9.46 -2.98 -7.66
N LEU A 163 -8.96 -3.04 -8.88
CA LEU A 163 -8.73 -4.30 -9.56
C LEU A 163 -7.49 -4.98 -8.98
N LEU A 164 -7.62 -6.28 -8.67
CA LEU A 164 -6.54 -7.08 -8.07
C LEU A 164 -5.23 -6.91 -8.83
N SER A 165 -4.15 -6.66 -8.10
CA SER A 165 -2.83 -6.59 -8.68
C SER A 165 -2.40 -7.93 -9.25
N ARG A 166 -1.45 -7.90 -10.19
CA ARG A 166 -0.88 -9.14 -10.75
C ARG A 166 -0.31 -10.04 -9.65
N HIS A 167 0.39 -9.46 -8.69
CA HIS A 167 0.96 -10.19 -7.55
C HIS A 167 -0.14 -10.88 -6.73
N ASN A 168 -1.18 -10.14 -6.33
CA ASN A 168 -2.29 -10.70 -5.54
C ASN A 168 -3.12 -11.73 -6.32
N PHE A 169 -3.19 -11.62 -7.64
CA PHE A 169 -3.88 -12.64 -8.43
C PHE A 169 -3.08 -13.96 -8.48
N PHE A 170 -1.75 -13.89 -8.57
CA PHE A 170 -0.84 -15.04 -8.70
C PHE A 170 -0.11 -15.44 -7.40
N ASP A 171 -0.59 -15.00 -6.23
CA ASP A 171 0.05 -15.25 -4.93
C ASP A 171 0.04 -16.72 -4.48
N CYS A 172 -0.80 -17.60 -5.04
CA CYS A 172 -1.00 -18.96 -4.56
C CYS A 172 -0.61 -19.97 -5.63
N GLU A 173 0.43 -20.74 -5.36
CA GLU A 173 0.94 -21.74 -6.29
C GLU A 173 0.12 -23.04 -6.22
N THR A 174 -0.21 -23.51 -5.01
CA THR A 174 -1.02 -24.72 -4.83
C THR A 174 -1.63 -24.85 -3.44
N VAL A 175 -2.73 -25.60 -3.37
CA VAL A 175 -3.33 -26.08 -2.11
C VAL A 175 -3.53 -27.59 -2.23
N LEU A 176 -2.80 -28.36 -1.42
CA LEU A 176 -2.80 -29.82 -1.46
C LEU A 176 -3.36 -30.44 -0.18
N GLN A 177 -4.19 -31.46 -0.34
CA GLN A 177 -4.63 -32.37 0.73
C GLN A 177 -3.62 -33.50 0.86
N LEU A 178 -3.07 -33.63 2.06
CA LEU A 178 -2.08 -34.65 2.41
C LEU A 178 -2.71 -35.66 3.36
N GLN A 179 -2.26 -36.91 3.25
CA GLN A 179 -2.59 -37.94 4.23
C GLN A 179 -1.36 -38.78 4.55
N HIS A 180 -1.02 -38.88 5.83
CA HIS A 180 0.06 -39.76 6.27
C HIS A 180 -0.34 -41.23 6.03
N PRO A 181 0.51 -42.06 5.39
CA PRO A 181 0.15 -43.42 5.01
C PRO A 181 -0.15 -44.33 6.21
N GLU A 182 0.67 -44.25 7.27
CA GLU A 182 0.51 -45.11 8.46
C GLU A 182 -0.51 -44.58 9.49
N THR A 183 -0.38 -43.31 9.88
CA THR A 183 -1.22 -42.72 10.93
C THR A 183 -2.56 -42.21 10.43
N HIS A 184 -2.78 -42.19 9.11
CA HIS A 184 -3.94 -41.61 8.43
C HIS A 184 -4.26 -40.15 8.77
N ARG A 185 -3.33 -39.45 9.44
CA ARG A 185 -3.47 -38.03 9.78
C ARG A 185 -3.52 -37.21 8.50
N LYS A 186 -4.50 -36.31 8.43
CA LYS A 186 -4.70 -35.40 7.31
C LYS A 186 -4.02 -34.07 7.58
N ALA A 187 -3.44 -33.49 6.55
CA ALA A 187 -2.90 -32.14 6.59
C ALA A 187 -3.27 -31.40 5.30
N LEU A 188 -3.21 -30.07 5.35
CA LEU A 188 -3.38 -29.22 4.19
C LEU A 188 -2.06 -28.47 3.98
N LEU A 189 -1.46 -28.62 2.81
CA LEU A 189 -0.27 -27.86 2.41
C LEU A 189 -0.71 -26.70 1.53
N LEU A 190 -0.31 -25.49 1.89
CA LEU A 190 -0.44 -24.30 1.06
C LEU A 190 0.95 -23.83 0.69
N GLN A 191 1.22 -23.69 -0.61
CA GLN A 191 2.41 -23.01 -1.10
C GLN A 191 1.93 -21.70 -1.74
N ALA A 192 2.26 -20.59 -1.11
CA ALA A 192 1.86 -19.26 -1.52
C ALA A 192 2.98 -18.27 -1.21
N GLU A 193 3.05 -17.22 -2.01
CA GLU A 193 3.81 -16.02 -1.74
C GLU A 193 2.99 -15.17 -0.76
N MET A 194 3.56 -14.89 0.41
CA MET A 194 3.00 -13.87 1.30
C MET A 194 3.77 -12.58 1.05
N ASP A 195 3.03 -11.48 0.87
CA ASP A 195 3.65 -10.16 0.94
C ASP A 195 4.33 -9.99 2.29
N VAL A 196 5.35 -9.13 2.36
CA VAL A 196 6.05 -8.84 3.62
C VAL A 196 5.10 -8.06 4.50
N ASP A 197 4.30 -8.80 5.27
CA ASP A 197 3.64 -8.26 6.43
C ASP A 197 4.69 -8.10 7.52
N ALA A 198 4.88 -6.87 7.98
CA ALA A 198 5.48 -6.68 9.27
C ALA A 198 4.42 -7.09 10.27
N ASP A 199 4.38 -8.40 10.56
CA ASP A 199 3.52 -8.97 11.59
C ASP A 199 3.60 -8.04 12.79
N GLY A 200 2.47 -7.41 13.12
CA GLY A 200 2.47 -6.56 14.29
C GLY A 200 2.89 -7.40 15.45
N SER A 201 3.80 -6.83 16.24
CA SER A 201 4.17 -7.41 17.50
C SER A 201 2.88 -7.70 18.27
N ASP A 202 2.73 -8.94 18.73
CA ASP A 202 1.83 -9.18 19.84
C ASP A 202 2.29 -8.26 20.97
N SER A 203 1.60 -7.13 21.12
CA SER A 203 2.02 -6.03 22.00
C SER A 203 2.08 -6.44 23.47
N ASP A 204 1.43 -7.55 23.79
CA ASP A 204 1.42 -8.21 25.08
C ASP A 204 2.67 -9.08 25.33
N ARG A 205 3.41 -9.45 24.28
CA ARG A 205 4.61 -10.31 24.35
C ARG A 205 5.88 -9.66 23.81
N LEU A 206 5.74 -8.58 23.05
CA LEU A 206 6.83 -7.89 22.39
C LEU A 206 6.77 -6.40 22.73
N PRO A 207 7.92 -5.76 23.02
CA PRO A 207 7.97 -4.34 23.31
C PRO A 207 7.42 -3.53 22.13
N ALA A 208 6.77 -2.41 22.43
CA ALA A 208 6.23 -1.52 21.42
C ALA A 208 7.32 -1.08 20.43
N GLY A 209 7.17 -1.49 19.16
CA GLY A 209 7.99 -1.02 18.05
C GLY A 209 7.51 0.33 17.53
N SER A 210 8.20 0.87 16.52
CA SER A 210 7.84 2.15 15.91
C SER A 210 6.49 2.15 15.18
N GLY A 211 5.95 0.98 14.83
CA GLY A 211 4.76 0.83 13.98
C GLY A 211 4.89 1.52 12.62
N ALA A 212 6.12 1.86 12.21
CA ALA A 212 6.42 2.69 11.06
C ALA A 212 6.37 2.01 9.68
N PRO A 213 6.57 0.68 9.52
CA PRO A 213 6.45 0.06 8.21
C PRO A 213 5.02 0.21 7.68
N ALA A 214 4.89 0.49 6.38
CA ALA A 214 3.58 0.57 5.71
C ALA A 214 2.76 -0.72 5.87
N ASN A 215 3.43 -1.86 6.01
CA ASN A 215 2.81 -3.19 6.15
C ASN A 215 2.72 -3.64 7.62
N PHE A 216 2.89 -2.74 8.60
CA PHE A 216 2.77 -3.07 10.00
C PHE A 216 1.31 -3.33 10.38
N LYS A 217 1.01 -4.56 10.81
CA LYS A 217 -0.35 -4.97 11.20
C LYS A 217 -0.49 -4.98 12.72
N PRO A 218 -0.90 -3.89 13.39
CA PRO A 218 -0.81 -3.75 14.86
C PRO A 218 -1.61 -4.78 15.68
N ALA A 219 -2.45 -5.59 15.06
CA ALA A 219 -3.27 -6.61 15.72
C ALA A 219 -3.19 -7.95 14.95
N THR A 220 -2.32 -8.85 15.40
CA THR A 220 -2.21 -10.22 14.87
C THR A 220 -2.59 -11.31 15.91
N SER A 221 -2.74 -10.98 17.19
CA SER A 221 -3.02 -11.96 18.25
C SER A 221 -4.52 -12.19 18.50
N TYR A 222 -5.24 -12.75 17.53
CA TYR A 222 -6.67 -13.06 17.70
C TYR A 222 -6.97 -14.36 18.49
N ARG A 223 -5.95 -15.18 18.80
CA ARG A 223 -6.18 -16.51 19.41
C ARG A 223 -5.24 -16.91 20.55
N TRP A 224 -4.36 -16.02 20.99
CA TRP A 224 -3.50 -16.29 22.14
C TRP A 224 -4.06 -15.60 23.37
N GLU A 225 -4.05 -16.29 24.50
CA GLU A 225 -4.44 -15.69 25.78
C GLU A 225 -3.57 -14.47 26.09
N LYS A 226 -4.17 -13.42 26.64
CA LYS A 226 -3.42 -12.24 27.10
C LYS A 226 -2.58 -12.60 28.33
N LYS A 227 -1.34 -12.12 28.37
CA LYS A 227 -0.43 -12.16 29.52
C LYS A 227 -0.68 -10.97 30.45
N THR A 228 -1.11 -9.85 29.91
CA THR A 228 -1.33 -8.59 30.62
C THR A 228 -2.69 -7.98 30.26
N ASP A 229 -3.19 -7.13 31.15
CA ASP A 229 -4.38 -6.30 30.92
C ASP A 229 -4.05 -5.01 30.16
N GLU A 230 -2.79 -4.84 29.72
CA GLU A 230 -2.38 -3.62 29.03
C GLU A 230 -3.04 -3.54 27.63
N PRO A 231 -3.67 -2.39 27.29
CA PRO A 231 -4.25 -2.21 25.98
C PRO A 231 -3.15 -2.16 24.92
N ASN A 232 -3.49 -2.56 23.70
CA ASN A 232 -2.56 -2.49 22.57
C ASN A 232 -2.07 -1.03 22.39
N PRO A 233 -0.75 -0.76 22.39
CA PRO A 233 -0.18 0.58 22.31
C PRO A 233 -0.55 1.32 21.02
N TYR A 234 -0.96 0.60 19.97
CA TYR A 234 -1.40 1.17 18.69
C TYR A 234 -2.91 1.44 18.63
N LEU A 235 -3.68 1.02 19.65
CA LEU A 235 -5.15 1.14 19.68
C LEU A 235 -5.58 2.61 19.65
N ALA A 236 -5.04 3.44 20.54
CA ALA A 236 -5.44 4.84 20.67
C ALA A 236 -5.26 5.64 19.37
N GLY A 237 -4.15 5.43 18.66
CA GLY A 237 -3.90 6.09 17.36
C GLY A 237 -4.86 5.60 16.27
N THR A 238 -5.25 4.33 16.32
CA THR A 238 -6.20 3.71 15.38
C THR A 238 -7.62 4.22 15.64
N GLU A 239 -8.07 4.24 16.89
CA GLU A 239 -9.37 4.80 17.30
C GLU A 239 -9.50 6.28 16.91
N GLN A 240 -8.46 7.08 17.12
CA GLN A 240 -8.46 8.48 16.68
C GLN A 240 -8.55 8.62 15.16
N ARG A 241 -7.92 7.72 14.40
CA ARG A 241 -8.01 7.73 12.93
C ARG A 241 -9.41 7.33 12.47
N LEU A 242 -9.97 6.27 13.04
CA LEU A 242 -11.35 5.83 12.76
C LEU A 242 -12.34 6.95 13.07
N LYS A 243 -12.27 7.54 14.26
CA LYS A 243 -13.14 8.64 14.66
C LYS A 243 -13.07 9.82 13.68
N ARG A 244 -11.88 10.21 13.22
CA ARG A 244 -11.75 11.27 12.21
C ARG A 244 -12.44 10.91 10.88
N VAL A 245 -12.32 9.67 10.43
CA VAL A 245 -12.95 9.20 9.19
C VAL A 245 -14.48 9.14 9.35
N GLU A 246 -14.97 8.67 10.49
CA GLU A 246 -16.41 8.64 10.83
C GLU A 246 -17.00 10.06 10.93
N ASP A 247 -16.30 10.97 11.61
CA ASP A 247 -16.68 12.37 11.74
C ASP A 247 -16.74 13.03 10.35
N GLU A 248 -15.74 12.80 9.49
CA GLU A 248 -15.71 13.31 8.10
C GLU A 248 -16.85 12.73 7.25
N TYR A 249 -17.18 11.45 7.45
CA TYR A 249 -18.28 10.79 6.73
C TYR A 249 -19.65 11.34 7.16
N ALA A 250 -19.81 11.65 8.44
CA ALA A 250 -21.04 12.18 9.02
C ALA A 250 -21.32 13.64 8.63
N LEU A 251 -20.29 14.41 8.23
CA LEU A 251 -20.47 15.79 7.77
C LEU A 251 -21.44 15.87 6.58
N ALA A 252 -22.40 16.79 6.67
CA ALA A 252 -23.40 17.02 5.63
C ALA A 252 -22.78 17.58 4.33
N GLY A 253 -21.66 18.31 4.44
CA GLY A 253 -20.96 18.93 3.31
C GLY A 253 -19.98 18.01 2.55
N THR A 254 -19.78 16.78 2.99
CA THR A 254 -18.82 15.87 2.35
C THR A 254 -19.36 15.39 1.00
N ALA A 255 -18.58 15.62 -0.06
CA ALA A 255 -18.97 15.28 -1.42
C ALA A 255 -19.30 13.78 -1.56
N PRO A 256 -20.28 13.39 -2.42
CA PRO A 256 -20.66 12.00 -2.59
C PRO A 256 -19.50 11.07 -2.96
N ALA A 257 -18.56 11.55 -3.80
CA ALA A 257 -17.37 10.79 -4.16
C ALA A 257 -16.50 10.50 -2.93
N ARG A 258 -16.27 11.51 -2.08
CA ARG A 258 -15.51 11.40 -0.84
C ARG A 258 -16.20 10.50 0.18
N LYS A 259 -17.54 10.56 0.30
CA LYS A 259 -18.29 9.64 1.17
C LYS A 259 -18.11 8.17 0.76
N ARG A 260 -18.01 7.87 -0.54
CA ARG A 260 -17.72 6.50 -1.00
C ARG A 260 -16.30 6.06 -0.63
N GLU A 261 -15.32 6.95 -0.72
CA GLU A 261 -13.94 6.66 -0.29
C GLU A 261 -13.88 6.40 1.22
N LEU A 262 -14.49 7.27 2.02
CA LEU A 262 -14.54 7.14 3.48
C LEU A 262 -15.26 5.86 3.90
N ARG A 263 -16.34 5.46 3.21
CA ARG A 263 -17.03 4.19 3.47
C ARG A 263 -16.12 2.98 3.29
N ASN A 264 -15.16 3.02 2.38
CA ASN A 264 -14.20 1.92 2.20
C ASN A 264 -13.09 1.94 3.28
N ALA A 265 -12.95 3.03 4.02
CA ALA A 265 -11.93 3.23 5.05
C ALA A 265 -12.46 3.05 6.50
N ILE A 266 -13.77 2.94 6.67
CA ILE A 266 -14.49 2.56 7.91
C ILE A 266 -14.70 1.04 7.86
#